data_AF-A0A7C2JGG2-F1
#
_entry.id   AF-A0A7C2JGG2-F1
#
_cell.length_a   1.000
_cell.length_b   1.000
_cell.length_c   1.000
_cell.angle_alpha   90.00
_cell.angle_beta   90.00
_cell.angle_gamma   90.00
#
_symmetry.space_group_name_H-M   'P 1'
#
loop_
_entity.id
_entity.type
_entity.pdbx_description
1 polymer ?
#
loop_
_entity_poly.entity_id
_entity_poly.type
_entity_poly.pdbx_seq_one_letter_code
_entity_poly.pdbx_strand_id
1 'polypeptide(L)' 'MAASLPFLISAMSLGVINLLIFLASALIITIPVFATRGRTQAIWAAVSGTILLVEAVILVTLVVLTGQGRIFS' A
#
# COMPACT_ATOMS: atom_id res chain seq x y z
N MET A 1 5.12 -18.37 21.87
CA MET A 1 4.11 -18.45 20.79
C MET A 1 3.87 -17.03 20.32
N ALA A 2 4.30 -16.67 19.12
CA ALA A 2 3.92 -15.38 18.55
C ALA A 2 2.40 -15.40 18.40
N ALA A 3 1.71 -14.48 19.09
CA ALA A 3 0.26 -14.38 19.01
C ALA A 3 -0.11 -14.06 17.56
N SER A 4 -0.57 -15.06 16.81
CA SER A 4 -1.07 -14.89 15.46
C SER A 4 -2.35 -14.06 15.56
N LEU A 5 -2.23 -12.78 15.23
CA LEU A 5 -3.37 -11.87 15.18
C LEU A 5 -4.33 -12.42 14.11
N PRO A 6 -5.57 -12.82 14.47
CA PRO A 6 -6.44 -13.59 13.59
C PRO A 6 -6.81 -12.87 12.29
N PHE A 7 -6.68 -11.54 12.25
CA PHE A 7 -6.92 -10.75 11.03
C PHE A 7 -5.76 -10.79 10.01
N LEU A 8 -4.55 -11.20 10.39
CA LEU A 8 -3.42 -11.39 9.46
C LEU A 8 -3.40 -12.78 8.81
N ILE A 9 -4.20 -13.71 9.33
CA ILE A 9 -4.33 -15.08 8.81
C ILE A 9 -5.28 -15.11 7.60
N SER A 10 -6.35 -14.32 7.64
CA SER A 10 -7.29 -14.22 6.52
C SER A 10 -6.76 -13.26 5.46
N ALA A 11 -6.52 -13.77 4.24
CA ALA A 11 -6.14 -12.96 3.09
C ALA A 11 -7.16 -11.85 2.78
N MET A 12 -8.44 -12.08 3.07
CA MET A 12 -9.48 -11.06 2.91
C MET A 12 -9.31 -9.92 3.90
N SER A 13 -9.11 -10.22 5.19
CA SER A 13 -8.90 -9.21 6.23
C SER A 13 -7.61 -8.43 5.98
N LEU A 14 -6.53 -9.11 5.58
CA LEU A 14 -5.28 -8.48 5.19
C LEU A 14 -5.46 -7.58 3.96
N GLY A 15 -6.25 -8.00 2.96
CA GLY A 15 -6.56 -7.18 1.79
C GLY A 15 -7.28 -5.88 2.15
N VAL A 16 -8.23 -5.92 3.07
CA VAL A 16 -8.92 -4.71 3.56
C VAL A 16 -7.96 -3.78 4.31
N ILE A 17 -7.10 -4.33 5.17
CA ILE A 17 -6.09 -3.53 5.89
C ILE A 17 -5.10 -2.88 4.90
N ASN A 18 -4.62 -3.65 3.93
CA ASN A 18 -3.70 -3.17 2.91
C ASN A 18 -4.34 -2.06 2.06
N LEU A 19 -5.64 -2.15 1.76
CA LEU A 19 -6.37 -1.08 1.09
C LEU A 19 -6.38 0.21 1.92
N LEU A 20 -6.61 0.11 3.24
CA LEU A 20 -6.59 1.29 4.13
C LEU A 20 -5.20 1.92 4.21
N ILE A 21 -4.14 1.11 4.28
CA ILE A 21 -2.74 1.58 4.25
C ILE A 21 -2.48 2.31 2.94
N PHE A 22 -2.82 1.69 1.81
CA PHE A 22 -2.62 2.29 0.49
C PHE A 22 -3.35 3.63 0.34
N LEU A 23 -4.60 3.74 0.83
CA LEU A 23 -5.36 4.98 0.80
C LEU A 23 -4.72 6.09 1.66
N ALA A 24 -4.24 5.75 2.85
CA ALA A 24 -3.54 6.69 3.73
C ALA A 24 -2.24 7.19 3.08
N SER A 25 -1.43 6.27 2.53
CA SER A 25 -0.22 6.60 1.79
C SER A 25 -0.51 7.48 0.57
N ALA A 26 -1.52 7.13 -0.23
CA ALA A 26 -1.95 7.91 -1.40
C ALA A 26 -2.32 9.34 -1.01
N LEU A 27 -3.10 9.53 0.05
CA LEU A 27 -3.48 10.85 0.54
C LEU A 27 -2.26 11.67 0.97
N ILE A 28 -1.35 11.10 1.75
CA ILE A 28 -0.20 11.84 2.31
C ILE A 28 0.84 12.15 1.23
N ILE A 29 1.19 11.16 0.41
CA ILE A 29 2.29 11.25 -0.57
C ILE A 29 1.92 12.18 -1.73
N THR A 30 0.63 12.38 -2.01
CA THR A 30 0.18 13.27 -3.10
C THR A 30 0.01 14.73 -2.68
N ILE A 31 0.13 15.09 -1.39
CA ILE A 31 0.02 16.48 -0.91
C ILE A 31 0.91 17.46 -1.72
N PRO A 32 2.19 17.17 -2.01
CA PRO A 32 3.05 18.10 -2.76
C PRO A 32 2.57 18.36 -4.19
N VAL A 33 1.86 17.40 -4.81
CA VAL A 33 1.26 17.58 -6.15
C VAL A 33 0.23 18.70 -6.12
N PHE A 34 -0.59 18.76 -5.07
CA PHE A 34 -1.61 19.79 -4.90
C PHE A 34 -1.05 21.11 -4.36
N ALA A 35 0.10 21.08 -3.69
CA ALA A 35 0.75 22.25 -3.10
C ALA A 35 1.68 23.01 -4.08
N THR A 36 2.05 22.42 -5.22
CA THR A 36 3.01 23.00 -6.17
C THR A 36 2.39 23.28 -7.54
N ARG A 37 3.11 23.99 -8.43
CA ARG A 37 2.65 24.37 -9.77
C ARG A 37 3.70 24.10 -10.85
N GLY A 38 3.25 23.99 -12.09
CA GLY A 38 4.12 23.90 -13.27
C GLY A 38 4.96 22.62 -13.29
N ARG A 39 6.24 22.73 -13.66
CA ARG A 39 7.14 21.57 -13.80
C ARG A 39 7.33 20.82 -12.48
N THR A 40 7.37 21.52 -11.35
CA THR A 40 7.52 20.90 -10.02
C THR A 40 6.33 20.01 -9.68
N GLN A 41 5.12 20.42 -10.05
CA GLN A 41 3.91 19.60 -9.88
C GLN A 41 3.98 18.30 -10.70
N ALA A 42 4.46 18.37 -11.95
CA ALA A 42 4.62 17.18 -12.79
C ALA A 42 5.66 16.21 -12.22
N ILE A 43 6.76 16.73 -11.65
CA ILE A 43 7.79 15.91 -10.98
C ILE A 43 7.18 15.22 -9.75
N TRP A 44 6.45 15.95 -8.90
CA TRP A 44 5.78 15.36 -7.75
C TRP A 44 4.76 14.31 -8.17
N ALA A 45 3.97 14.54 -9.23
CA ALA A 45 3.01 13.55 -9.70
C ALA A 45 3.70 12.25 -10.14
N ALA A 46 4.83 12.35 -10.85
CA ALA A 46 5.60 11.19 -11.28
C ALA A 46 6.23 10.43 -10.10
N VAL A 47 6.82 11.16 -9.14
CA VAL A 47 7.44 10.58 -7.94
C VAL A 47 6.38 9.91 -7.06
N SER A 48 5.31 10.62 -6.72
CA SER A 48 4.20 10.08 -5.92
C SER A 48 3.57 8.87 -6.60
N GLY A 49 3.33 8.91 -7.91
CA GLY A 49 2.80 7.78 -8.67
C GLY A 49 3.71 6.56 -8.65
N THR A 50 5.03 6.76 -8.75
CA THR A 50 6.01 5.66 -8.69
C THR A 50 6.04 5.02 -7.32
N ILE A 51 6.05 5.82 -6.25
CA ILE A 51 6.04 5.31 -4.87
C ILE A 51 4.78 4.50 -4.61
N LEU A 52 3.61 5.02 -5.00
CA LEU A 52 2.34 4.33 -4.82
C LEU A 52 2.25 3.04 -5.66
N LEU A 53 2.82 3.03 -6.87
CA LEU A 53 2.87 1.81 -7.67
C LEU A 53 3.67 0.71 -6.96
N VAL A 54 4.85 1.05 -6.44
CA VAL A 54 5.71 0.10 -5.70
C VAL A 54 4.98 -0.42 -4.46
N GLU A 55 4.35 0.45 -3.69
CA GLU A 55 3.55 0.07 -2.52
C GLU A 55 2.40 -0.87 -2.90
N ALA A 56 1.63 -0.55 -3.95
CA ALA A 56 0.54 -1.40 -4.42
C ALA A 56 1.03 -2.81 -4.80
N VAL A 57 2.16 -2.91 -5.50
CA VAL A 57 2.76 -4.21 -5.86
C VAL A 57 3.13 -5.01 -4.61
N ILE A 58 3.76 -4.37 -3.61
CA ILE A 58 4.15 -5.02 -2.36
C ILE A 58 2.91 -5.53 -1.60
N LEU A 59 1.90 -4.69 -1.45
CA LEU A 59 0.69 -5.00 -0.69
C LEU A 59 -0.14 -6.11 -1.36
N VAL A 60 -0.26 -6.09 -2.68
CA VAL A 60 -0.93 -7.16 -3.44
C VAL A 60 -0.16 -8.47 -3.32
N THR A 61 1.17 -8.42 -3.47
CA THR A 61 2.04 -9.60 -3.34
C THR A 61 1.89 -10.23 -1.95
N LEU A 62 1.84 -9.41 -0.90
CA LEU A 62 1.64 -9.88 0.46
C LEU A 62 0.31 -10.63 0.61
N VAL A 63 -0.79 -10.06 0.10
CA VAL A 63 -2.12 -10.71 0.15
C VAL A 63 -2.12 -12.04 -0.59
N VAL A 64 -1.52 -12.09 -1.79
CA VAL A 64 -1.44 -13.32 -2.59
C VAL A 64 -0.65 -14.40 -1.85
N LEU A 65 0.51 -14.05 -1.29
CA LEU A 65 1.36 -15.01 -0.58
C LEU A 65 0.72 -15.49 0.74
N THR A 66 -0.03 -14.62 1.44
CA THR A 66 -0.84 -15.01 2.59
C THR A 66 -1.98 -15.94 2.19
N GLY A 67 -2.68 -15.66 1.08
CA GLY A 67 -3.74 -16.54 0.56
C GLY A 67 -3.24 -17.93 0.13
N GLN A 68 -1.95 -18.04 -0.23
CA GLN A 68 -1.29 -19.31 -0.51
C GLN A 68 -0.73 -20.02 0.74
N GLY A 69 -0.87 -19.44 1.93
CA GLY A 69 -0.30 -19.99 3.16
C GLY A 69 1.24 -19.98 3.19
N ARG A 70 1.89 -19.09 2.44
CA ARG A 70 3.37 -19.03 2.35
C ARG A 70 4.02 -18.07 3.34
N ILE A 71 3.23 -17.22 4.01
CA ILE A 71 3.74 -16.21 4.96
C ILE A 71 3.09 -16.36 6.34
N PHE A 72 1.78 -16.19 6.42
CA PHE A 72 1.01 -16.26 7.67
C PHE A 72 0.10 -17.49 7.62
N SER A 73 0.69 -18.68 7.77
CA SER A 73 0.00 -19.98 7.89
C SER A 73 -0.12 -20.42 9.33
#